data_AF-A0A2D3WMC1-F1
#
_entry.id   AF-A0A2D3WMC1-F1
#
_cell.length_a   1.000
_cell.length_b   1.000
_cell.length_c   1.000
_cell.angle_alpha   90.00
_cell.angle_beta   90.00
_cell.angle_gamma   90.00
#
_symmetry.space_group_name_H-M   'P 1'
#
loop_
_entity.id
_entity.type
_entity.pdbx_description
1 polymer ?
#
loop_
_entity_poly.entity_id
_entity_poly.type
_entity_poly.pdbx_seq_one_letter_code
_entity_poly.pdbx_strand_id
1 'polypeptide(L)'
;MYYVIQRHHGDPKKHYLAYTVPRYISSENSQNIIFEFRHNDTVKRKWAPKDEIVLLTDDEQLFQTTLQKLEGLKRSHLERIDAAEAQLNQEVFAMLTTMQSEFETIKKNN
;
A
#
# COMPACT_ATOMS: atom_id res chain seq x y z
N MET A 1 -8.70 -8.10 -23.13
CA MET A 1 -8.07 -8.31 -21.81
C MET A 1 -8.30 -7.04 -21.02
N TYR A 2 -8.58 -7.11 -19.73
CA TYR A 2 -8.74 -5.94 -18.88
C TYR A 2 -7.65 -5.93 -17.82
N TYR A 3 -7.20 -4.74 -17.46
CA TYR A 3 -6.21 -4.47 -16.42
C TYR A 3 -6.93 -3.89 -15.21
N VAL A 4 -6.62 -4.44 -14.04
CA VAL A 4 -7.28 -4.11 -12.78
C VAL A 4 -6.25 -3.67 -11.77
N ILE A 5 -6.51 -2.55 -11.10
CA ILE A 5 -5.83 -2.12 -9.88
C ILE A 5 -6.89 -2.14 -8.78
N GLN A 6 -6.72 -3.01 -7.79
CA GLN A 6 -7.62 -3.15 -6.64
C GLN A 6 -6.87 -2.75 -5.37
N ARG A 7 -7.54 -2.07 -4.43
CA ARG A 7 -6.99 -1.81 -3.09
C ARG A 7 -6.67 -3.12 -2.38
N HIS A 8 -5.60 -3.13 -1.61
CA HIS A 8 -5.25 -4.28 -0.78
C HIS A 8 -5.32 -3.91 0.68
N HIS A 9 -6.13 -4.67 1.41
CA HIS A 9 -6.26 -4.58 2.84
C HIS A 9 -5.51 -5.76 3.46
N GLY A 10 -4.60 -5.49 4.41
CA GLY A 10 -3.90 -6.52 5.17
C GLY A 10 -2.40 -6.29 5.34
N ASP A 11 -1.76 -5.55 4.44
CA ASP A 11 -0.32 -5.24 4.54
C ASP A 11 -0.12 -3.71 4.49
N PRO A 12 0.39 -3.08 5.57
CA PRO A 12 0.65 -1.65 5.60
C PRO A 12 1.66 -1.18 4.56
N LYS A 13 2.44 -2.09 3.95
CA LYS A 13 3.40 -1.81 2.88
C LYS A 13 2.87 -2.14 1.47
N LYS A 14 1.67 -2.71 1.34
CA LYS A 14 1.03 -3.01 0.05
C LYS A 14 -0.40 -2.47 0.03
N HIS A 15 -0.56 -1.34 -0.64
CA HIS A 15 -1.85 -0.65 -0.71
C HIS A 15 -2.74 -1.11 -1.87
N TYR A 16 -2.21 -1.86 -2.83
CA TYR A 16 -2.95 -2.34 -3.99
C TYR A 16 -2.39 -3.65 -4.58
N LEU A 17 -3.23 -4.31 -5.36
CA LEU A 17 -2.93 -5.45 -6.22
C LEU A 17 -3.22 -5.06 -7.67
N ALA A 18 -2.29 -5.37 -8.57
CA ALA A 18 -2.45 -5.15 -9.99
C ALA A 18 -2.49 -6.52 -10.70
N TYR A 19 -3.50 -6.76 -11.53
CA TYR A 19 -3.67 -8.03 -12.23
C TYR A 19 -4.48 -7.86 -13.51
N THR A 20 -4.42 -8.85 -14.39
CA THR A 20 -5.20 -8.88 -15.64
C THR A 20 -6.33 -9.90 -15.54
N VAL A 21 -7.44 -9.58 -16.20
CA VAL A 21 -8.62 -10.44 -16.27
C VAL A 21 -9.13 -10.51 -17.71
N PRO A 22 -9.44 -11.69 -18.24
CA PRO A 22 -9.97 -11.81 -19.60
C PRO A 22 -11.38 -11.24 -19.70
N ARG A 23 -12.18 -11.33 -18.63
CA ARG A 23 -13.56 -10.88 -18.58
C ARG A 23 -13.96 -10.46 -17.18
N TYR A 24 -14.88 -9.50 -17.10
CA TYR A 24 -15.57 -9.13 -15.88
C TYR A 24 -17.07 -9.00 -16.13
N ILE A 25 -17.85 -9.07 -15.06
CA ILE A 25 -19.29 -8.84 -15.04
C ILE A 25 -19.54 -7.74 -13.99
N SER A 26 -20.16 -6.65 -14.42
CA SER A 26 -20.57 -5.55 -13.55
C SER A 26 -22.03 -5.22 -13.85
N SER A 27 -22.77 -4.82 -12.83
CA SER A 27 -24.16 -4.35 -12.94
C SER A 27 -24.30 -3.08 -12.11
N GLU A 28 -25.06 -2.09 -12.59
CA GLU A 28 -25.27 -0.82 -11.89
C GLU A 28 -25.84 -1.02 -10.47
N ASN A 29 -26.74 -2.00 -10.32
CA ASN A 29 -27.44 -2.29 -9.06
C ASN A 29 -26.61 -3.14 -8.08
N SER A 30 -25.42 -3.59 -8.47
CA SER A 30 -24.54 -4.39 -7.60
C SER A 30 -23.39 -3.54 -7.08
N GLN A 31 -23.03 -3.74 -5.81
CA GLN A 31 -21.83 -3.16 -5.22
C GLN A 31 -20.56 -3.94 -5.59
N ASN A 32 -20.68 -5.07 -6.26
CA ASN A 32 -19.56 -5.94 -6.61
C ASN A 32 -19.36 -6.04 -8.13
N ILE A 33 -18.10 -6.18 -8.52
CA ILE A 33 -17.66 -6.65 -9.84
C ILE A 33 -17.24 -8.11 -9.69
N ILE A 34 -17.61 -8.94 -10.66
CA ILE A 34 -17.17 -10.33 -10.74
C ILE A 34 -16.10 -10.43 -11.81
N PHE A 35 -14.91 -10.88 -11.44
CA PHE A 35 -13.81 -11.16 -12.36
C PHE A 35 -13.77 -12.65 -12.69
N GLU A 36 -13.71 -12.97 -13.97
CA GLU A 36 -13.61 -14.36 -14.45
C GLU A 36 -12.17 -14.68 -14.84
N PHE A 37 -11.61 -15.73 -14.26
CA PHE A 37 -10.29 -16.26 -14.56
C PHE A 37 -10.44 -17.65 -15.19
N ARG A 38 -9.61 -17.98 -16.17
CA ARG A 38 -9.50 -19.34 -16.70
C ARG A 38 -8.35 -20.05 -15.99
N HIS A 39 -8.63 -21.19 -15.37
CA HIS A 39 -7.61 -22.05 -14.77
C HIS A 39 -7.94 -23.50 -15.10
N ASN A 40 -7.09 -24.16 -15.89
CA ASN A 40 -7.26 -25.54 -16.35
C ASN A 40 -8.65 -25.77 -16.99
N ASP A 41 -9.00 -24.92 -17.97
CA ASP A 41 -10.31 -24.89 -18.67
C ASP A 41 -11.55 -24.69 -17.79
N THR A 42 -11.37 -24.49 -16.49
CA THR A 42 -12.44 -24.15 -15.55
C THR A 42 -12.50 -22.64 -15.33
N VAL A 43 -13.71 -22.07 -15.43
CA VAL A 43 -13.95 -20.65 -15.11
C VAL A 43 -14.00 -20.50 -13.59
N LYS A 44 -13.03 -19.79 -13.03
CA LYS A 44 -13.02 -19.35 -11.63
C LYS A 44 -13.53 -17.92 -11.55
N ARG A 45 -14.40 -17.63 -10.59
CA ARG A 45 -14.97 -16.29 -10.37
C ARG A 45 -14.48 -15.72 -9.06
N LYS A 46 -14.02 -14.48 -9.08
CA LYS A 46 -13.69 -13.71 -7.88
C LYS A 46 -14.60 -12.51 -7.80
N TRP A 47 -15.16 -12.28 -6.62
CA TRP A 47 -15.97 -11.10 -6.32
C TRP A 47 -15.05 -10.03 -5.76
N ALA A 48 -15.20 -8.80 -6.23
CA ALA A 48 -14.47 -7.64 -5.74
C ALA A 48 -15.45 -6.47 -5.53
N PRO A 49 -15.44 -5.82 -4.36
CA PRO A 49 -16.20 -4.60 -4.13
C PRO A 49 -15.79 -3.49 -5.12
N LYS A 50 -16.75 -2.75 -5.66
CA LYS A 50 -16.51 -1.68 -6.64
C LYS A 50 -15.69 -0.53 -6.05
N ASP A 51 -15.93 -0.20 -4.80
CA ASP A 51 -15.22 0.83 -4.03
C ASP A 51 -13.75 0.48 -3.76
N GLU A 52 -13.39 -0.80 -3.87
CA GLU A 52 -12.00 -1.25 -3.83
C GLU A 52 -11.30 -1.18 -5.20
N ILE A 53 -12.02 -0.99 -6.31
CA ILE A 53 -11.41 -0.90 -7.64
C ILE A 53 -10.89 0.52 -7.87
N VAL A 54 -9.57 0.66 -7.92
CA VAL A 54 -8.88 1.92 -8.22
C VAL A 54 -8.90 2.19 -9.72
N LEU A 55 -8.68 1.15 -10.53
CA LEU A 55 -8.71 1.23 -11.98
C LEU A 55 -9.19 -0.09 -12.57
N LEU A 56 -10.09 -0.01 -13.55
CA LEU A 56 -10.47 -1.12 -14.42
C LEU A 56 -10.54 -0.56 -15.84
N THR A 57 -9.65 -1.03 -16.71
CA THR A 57 -9.50 -0.49 -18.07
C THR A 57 -9.00 -1.57 -19.03
N ASP A 58 -9.31 -1.43 -20.32
CA ASP A 58 -8.68 -2.18 -21.42
C ASP A 58 -7.48 -1.44 -22.04
N ASP A 59 -7.23 -0.19 -21.63
CA ASP A 59 -6.07 0.60 -22.04
C ASP A 59 -4.84 0.25 -21.17
N GLU A 60 -3.91 -0.47 -21.79
CA GLU A 60 -2.65 -0.86 -21.16
C GLU A 60 -1.77 0.33 -20.79
N GLN A 61 -1.73 1.38 -21.61
CA GLN A 61 -0.88 2.54 -21.37
C GLN A 61 -1.38 3.34 -20.15
N LEU A 62 -2.70 3.51 -20.04
CA LEU A 62 -3.33 4.10 -18.87
C LEU A 62 -3.04 3.27 -17.61
N PHE A 63 -3.14 1.93 -17.71
CA PHE A 63 -2.83 1.03 -16.62
C PHE A 63 -1.36 1.17 -16.16
N GLN A 64 -0.40 1.08 -17.09
CA GLN A 64 1.02 1.19 -16.78
C GLN A 64 1.36 2.55 -16.16
N THR A 65 0.83 3.64 -16.73
CA THR A 65 1.05 4.99 -16.21
C THR A 65 0.48 5.17 -14.81
N THR A 66 -0.72 4.64 -14.56
CA THR A 66 -1.35 4.68 -13.23
C THR A 66 -0.56 3.87 -12.21
N LEU A 67 -0.12 2.68 -12.59
CA LEU A 67 0.68 1.81 -11.74
C LEU A 67 2.03 2.46 -11.37
N GLN A 68 2.72 3.08 -12.32
CA GLN A 68 3.96 3.81 -12.06
C GLN A 68 3.77 4.97 -11.10
N LYS A 69 2.67 5.74 -11.24
CA LYS A 69 2.33 6.82 -10.30
C LYS A 69 2.10 6.29 -8.89
N LEU A 70 1.36 5.18 -8.76
CA LEU A 70 1.10 4.55 -7.47
C LEU A 70 2.39 4.01 -6.81
N GLU A 71 3.28 3.38 -7.59
CA GLU A 71 4.59 2.93 -7.09
C GLU A 71 5.48 4.10 -6.66
N GLY A 72 5.43 5.21 -7.40
CA GLY A 72 6.14 6.45 -7.05
C GLY A 72 5.63 7.04 -5.73
N LEU A 73 4.31 7.11 -5.54
CA LEU A 73 3.69 7.55 -4.29
C LEU A 73 4.06 6.63 -3.13
N LYS A 74 3.98 5.32 -3.32
CA LYS A 74 4.38 4.33 -2.31
C LYS A 74 5.82 4.54 -1.86
N ARG A 75 6.75 4.74 -2.80
CA ARG A 75 8.16 4.99 -2.50
C ARG A 75 8.33 6.26 -1.67
N SER A 76 7.72 7.36 -2.09
CA SER A 76 7.78 8.62 -1.36
C SER A 76 7.20 8.51 0.05
N HIS A 77 6.11 7.76 0.23
CA HIS A 77 5.54 7.51 1.55
C HIS A 77 6.48 6.68 2.45
N LEU A 78 7.10 5.64 1.91
CA LEU A 78 8.07 4.83 2.66
C LEU A 78 9.30 5.65 3.06
N GLU A 79 9.85 6.46 2.16
CA GLU A 79 10.98 7.36 2.46
C GLU A 79 10.64 8.34 3.60
N ARG A 80 9.41 8.85 3.64
CA ARG A 80 8.95 9.73 4.73
C ARG A 80 8.77 9.00 6.05
N ILE A 81 8.34 7.75 6.03
CA ILE A 81 8.25 6.91 7.23
C ILE A 81 9.66 6.65 7.77
N ASP A 82 10.59 6.23 6.91
CA ASP A 82 11.97 5.94 7.31
C ASP A 82 12.66 7.20 7.88
N ALA A 83 12.44 8.37 7.29
CA ALA A 83 12.95 9.64 7.79
C ALA A 83 12.38 10.01 9.17
N ALA A 84 11.07 9.79 9.38
CA ALA A 84 10.43 10.03 10.66
C ALA A 84 10.94 9.07 11.75
N GLU A 85 11.15 7.79 11.41
CA GLU A 85 11.75 6.81 12.33
C GLU A 85 13.19 7.19 12.71
N ALA A 86 13.99 7.66 11.75
CA ALA A 86 15.35 8.13 12.01
C ALA A 86 15.37 9.33 12.96
N GLN A 87 14.47 10.31 12.76
CA GLN A 87 14.36 11.46 13.63
C GLN A 87 13.94 11.06 15.06
N LEU A 88 12.93 10.20 15.19
CA LEU A 88 12.49 9.71 16.49
C LEU A 88 13.63 9.02 17.25
N ASN A 89 14.40 8.18 16.56
CA ASN A 89 15.54 7.49 17.16
C ASN A 89 16.63 8.48 17.63
N GLN A 90 16.88 9.56 16.89
CA GLN A 90 17.80 10.61 17.31
C GLN A 90 17.30 11.34 18.56
N GLU A 91 16.02 11.68 18.62
CA GLU A 91 15.40 12.36 19.77
C GLU A 91 15.46 11.48 21.03
N VAL A 92 15.14 10.18 20.89
CA VAL A 92 15.25 9.20 21.98
C VAL A 92 16.69 9.10 22.47
N PHE A 93 17.66 9.01 21.57
CA PHE A 93 19.08 8.93 21.93
C PHE A 93 19.56 10.19 22.66
N ALA A 94 19.18 11.36 22.18
CA ALA A 94 19.51 12.65 22.79
C ALA A 94 18.91 12.77 24.19
N MET A 95 17.65 12.35 24.37
CA MET A 95 16.98 12.33 25.67
C MET A 95 17.72 11.41 26.66
N LEU A 96 18.04 10.19 26.25
CA LEU A 96 18.75 9.22 27.09
C LEU A 96 20.13 9.73 27.51
N THR A 97 20.87 10.33 26.58
CA THR A 97 22.20 10.92 26.84
C THR A 97 22.09 12.08 27.84
N THR A 98 21.09 12.95 27.66
CA THR A 98 20.84 14.07 28.56
C THR A 98 20.49 13.56 29.97
N MET A 99 19.55 12.61 30.09
CA MET A 99 19.21 11.99 31.37
C MET A 99 20.42 11.39 32.06
N GLN A 100 21.27 10.68 31.32
CA GLN A 100 22.49 10.08 31.87
C GLN A 100 23.47 11.14 32.38
N SER A 101 23.65 12.25 31.66
CA SER A 101 24.49 13.36 32.12
C SER A 101 23.94 14.05 33.37
N GLU A 102 22.62 14.23 33.46
CA GLU A 102 21.94 14.78 34.63
C GLU A 102 22.14 13.87 35.85
N PHE A 103 21.95 12.55 35.68
CA PHE A 103 22.18 11.56 36.74
C PHE A 103 23.64 11.57 37.26
N GLU A 104 24.62 11.65 36.37
CA GLU A 104 26.04 11.72 36.77
C GLU A 104 26.38 13.05 37.46
N THR A 105 25.74 14.15 37.07
CA THR A 105 25.89 15.45 37.73
C THR A 105 25.32 15.43 39.14
N ILE A 106 24.14 14.83 39.33
CA ILE A 106 23.52 14.66 40.65
C ILE A 106 24.39 13.79 41.57
N LYS A 107 24.96 12.70 41.04
CA LYS A 107 25.87 11.82 41.81
C LYS A 107 27.15 12.51 42.27
N LYS A 108 27.70 13.44 41.48
CA LYS A 108 28.95 14.16 41.83
C LYS A 108 28.75 15.26 42.87
N ASN A 109 27.52 15.77 42.98
CA ASN A 109 27.17 16.87 43.89
C ASN A 109 26.62 16.38 45.25
N ASN A 110 26.50 15.07 45.45
CA ASN A 110 26.18 14.40 46.72
C ASN A 110 27.40 13.64 47.23
#